data_AF-A0A8S9L8Z6-F1
#
_entry.id   AF-A0A8S9L8Z6-F1
#
_cell.length_a   1.000
_cell.length_b   1.000
_cell.length_c   1.000
_cell.angle_alpha   90.00
_cell.angle_beta   90.00
_cell.angle_gamma   90.00
#
_symmetry.space_group_name_H-M   'P 1'
#
loop_
_entity.id
_entity.type
_entity.pdbx_description
1 polymer ?
#
loop_
_entity_poly.entity_id
_entity_poly.type
_entity_poly.pdbx_seq_one_letter_code
_entity_poly.pdbx_strand_id
1 'polypeptide(L)'
;MKKDLETEDLRGRLSTKGGNDATSLRFIDSLWKLKWFLNIGSQTRLKKSIATIDKFVYRLIITKRKEQNTAVREDILSRFLVEREKDPERMNDKYLRDIILSFMIAGKDTTAASLSWFLYMLCKNPLVQEKIVREIRDVTSSHEETTDVKGSVENIDEEALDEMQYLHAALSETLRLYPAVPVDTRCAENDDVLPDGHRVKRGDNVYYISYAIGTMTYIWGQQAEEFKPERWLKDGVFQPESPFKFISFHVCTHSLSLSLPDVVVKSEDFLF
;
A
#
# COMPACT_ATOMS: atom_id res chain seq x y z
N MET A 1 14.15 13.56 -23.36
CA MET A 1 14.16 12.42 -22.40
C MET A 1 13.93 12.84 -20.95
N LYS A 2 14.82 13.58 -20.27
CA LYS A 2 14.57 14.03 -18.87
C LYS A 2 13.36 14.98 -18.71
N LYS A 3 13.17 15.93 -19.63
CA LYS A 3 12.03 16.86 -19.63
C LYS A 3 10.67 16.19 -19.90
N ASP A 4 10.66 15.08 -20.63
CA ASP A 4 9.43 14.36 -21.00
C ASP A 4 8.94 13.51 -19.83
N LEU A 5 9.86 12.93 -19.05
CA LEU A 5 9.55 12.18 -17.82
C LEU A 5 9.01 13.07 -16.70
N GLU A 6 9.57 14.27 -16.49
CA GLU A 6 9.06 15.23 -15.49
C GLU A 6 7.67 15.76 -15.86
N THR A 7 7.40 15.98 -17.15
CA THR A 7 6.10 16.46 -17.61
C THR A 7 5.03 15.36 -17.60
N GLU A 8 5.39 14.09 -17.84
CA GLU A 8 4.51 12.94 -17.62
C GLU A 8 4.23 12.69 -16.13
N ASP A 9 5.23 12.82 -15.25
CA ASP A 9 5.04 12.67 -13.79
C ASP A 9 4.15 13.78 -13.20
N LEU A 10 4.38 15.04 -13.60
CA LEU A 10 3.51 16.16 -13.20
C LEU A 10 2.07 16.00 -13.73
N ARG A 11 1.90 15.50 -14.96
CA ARG A 11 0.57 15.14 -15.49
C ARG A 11 -0.06 13.96 -14.74
N GLY A 12 0.73 12.97 -14.36
CA GLY A 12 0.33 11.84 -13.54
C GLY A 12 -0.19 12.28 -12.17
N ARG A 13 0.56 13.15 -11.48
CA ARG A 13 0.20 13.71 -10.16
C ARG A 13 -1.05 14.60 -10.21
N LEU A 14 -1.21 15.41 -11.25
CA LEU A 14 -2.42 16.21 -11.47
C LEU A 14 -3.62 15.33 -11.87
N SER A 15 -3.38 14.23 -12.55
CA SER A 15 -4.40 13.26 -12.95
C SER A 15 -4.91 12.45 -11.75
N THR A 16 -4.03 11.99 -10.87
CA THR A 16 -4.40 11.24 -9.65
C THR A 16 -5.19 12.09 -8.68
N LYS A 17 -4.78 13.35 -8.43
CA LYS A 17 -5.50 14.26 -7.53
C LYS A 17 -6.93 14.55 -8.02
N GLY A 18 -7.08 14.87 -9.31
CA GLY A 18 -8.41 15.08 -9.91
C GLY A 18 -9.25 13.80 -10.08
N GLY A 19 -8.62 12.63 -10.13
CA GLY A 19 -9.28 11.33 -10.14
C GLY A 19 -9.85 10.98 -8.76
N ASN A 20 -9.06 11.13 -7.70
CA ASN A 20 -9.48 10.85 -6.33
C ASN A 20 -10.64 11.75 -5.87
N ASP A 21 -10.63 13.03 -6.27
CA ASP A 21 -11.75 13.95 -6.03
C ASP A 21 -13.02 13.49 -6.76
N ALA A 22 -12.89 13.04 -8.01
CA ALA A 22 -14.01 12.57 -8.83
C ALA A 22 -14.60 11.26 -8.31
N THR A 23 -13.78 10.34 -7.78
CA THR A 23 -14.22 9.09 -7.15
C THR A 23 -14.92 9.36 -5.82
N SER A 24 -14.38 10.27 -5.00
CA SER A 24 -15.00 10.68 -3.74
C SER A 24 -16.38 11.31 -3.94
N LEU A 25 -16.53 12.12 -5.00
CA LEU A 25 -17.82 12.69 -5.41
C LEU A 25 -18.86 11.63 -5.80
N ARG A 26 -18.48 10.41 -6.22
CA ARG A 26 -19.44 9.34 -6.55
C ARG A 26 -20.24 8.84 -5.35
N PHE A 27 -19.66 8.93 -4.14
CA PHE A 27 -20.35 8.57 -2.90
C PHE A 27 -21.42 9.58 -2.48
N ILE A 28 -21.32 10.82 -2.96
CA ILE A 28 -22.22 11.93 -2.60
C ILE A 28 -23.20 12.23 -3.74
N ASP A 29 -22.73 12.14 -4.98
CA ASP A 29 -23.48 12.51 -6.17
C ASP A 29 -24.16 11.29 -6.82
N SER A 30 -25.41 11.04 -6.46
CA SER A 30 -26.23 9.96 -7.02
C SER A 30 -26.43 10.04 -8.54
N LEU A 31 -26.13 11.17 -9.19
CA LEU A 31 -26.20 11.35 -10.65
C LEU A 31 -24.86 11.09 -11.37
N TRP A 32 -23.84 10.57 -10.67
CA TRP A 32 -22.52 10.31 -11.25
C TRP A 32 -22.58 9.41 -12.49
N LYS A 33 -23.46 8.41 -12.52
CA LYS A 33 -23.66 7.49 -13.67
C LYS A 33 -24.14 8.25 -14.91
N LEU A 34 -25.03 9.22 -14.72
CA LEU A 34 -25.53 10.07 -15.80
C LEU A 34 -24.43 11.03 -16.30
N LYS A 35 -23.66 11.63 -15.39
CA LYS A 35 -22.50 12.47 -15.74
C LYS A 35 -21.40 11.68 -16.46
N TRP A 36 -21.21 10.42 -16.08
CA TRP A 36 -20.32 9.48 -16.75
C TRP A 36 -20.81 9.15 -18.16
N PHE A 37 -22.10 8.84 -18.33
CA PHE A 37 -22.69 8.57 -19.63
C PHE A 37 -22.62 9.79 -20.56
N LEU A 38 -22.94 10.98 -20.04
CA LEU A 38 -22.97 12.24 -20.80
C LEU A 38 -21.59 12.87 -21.04
N ASN A 39 -20.50 12.29 -20.52
CA ASN A 39 -19.15 12.85 -20.61
C ASN A 39 -19.07 14.31 -20.11
N ILE A 40 -19.64 14.60 -18.93
CA ILE A 40 -19.68 15.95 -18.38
C ILE A 40 -18.68 16.10 -17.22
N GLY A 41 -17.89 17.18 -17.24
CA GLY A 41 -17.09 17.64 -16.11
C GLY A 41 -15.95 16.70 -15.68
N SER A 42 -15.85 16.44 -14.38
CA SER A 42 -14.78 15.63 -13.75
C SER A 42 -14.72 14.18 -14.26
N GLN A 43 -15.86 13.61 -14.69
CA GLN A 43 -15.93 12.25 -15.20
C GLN A 43 -15.22 12.08 -16.56
N THR A 44 -15.20 13.12 -17.40
CA THR A 44 -14.43 13.11 -18.66
C THR A 44 -12.93 13.16 -18.43
N ARG A 45 -12.50 13.91 -17.40
CA ARG A 45 -11.10 13.91 -16.98
C ARG A 45 -10.69 12.52 -16.48
N LEU A 46 -11.52 11.90 -15.65
CA LEU A 46 -11.30 10.53 -15.16
C LEU A 46 -11.23 9.51 -16.31
N LYS A 47 -12.13 9.56 -17.30
CA LYS A 47 -12.05 8.71 -18.49
C LYS A 47 -10.74 8.88 -19.27
N LYS A 48 -10.28 10.11 -19.47
CA LYS A 48 -8.98 10.38 -20.13
C LYS A 48 -7.81 9.83 -19.32
N SER A 49 -7.86 9.97 -18.00
CA SER A 49 -6.86 9.41 -17.08
C SER A 49 -6.81 7.89 -17.15
N ILE A 50 -7.98 7.23 -17.09
CA ILE A 50 -8.10 5.77 -17.24
C ILE A 50 -7.54 5.32 -18.59
N ALA A 51 -7.91 5.98 -19.70
CA ALA A 51 -7.39 5.64 -21.02
C ALA A 51 -5.87 5.79 -21.13
N THR A 52 -5.29 6.78 -20.44
CA THR A 52 -3.83 6.98 -20.40
C THR A 52 -3.14 5.83 -19.66
N ILE A 53 -3.70 5.46 -18.51
CA ILE A 53 -3.24 4.35 -17.66
C ILE A 53 -3.35 3.02 -18.43
N ASP A 54 -4.50 2.75 -19.05
CA ASP A 54 -4.74 1.55 -19.85
C ASP A 54 -3.71 1.42 -20.96
N LYS A 55 -3.48 2.50 -21.72
CA LYS A 55 -2.50 2.52 -22.79
C LYS A 55 -1.09 2.19 -22.28
N PHE A 56 -0.70 2.70 -21.12
CA PHE A 56 0.59 2.40 -20.50
C PHE A 56 0.68 0.91 -20.11
N VAL A 57 -0.33 0.38 -19.41
CA VAL A 57 -0.34 -1.00 -18.93
C VAL A 57 -0.39 -2.00 -20.06
N TYR A 58 -1.26 -1.81 -21.06
CA TYR A 58 -1.31 -2.68 -22.24
C TYR A 58 0.00 -2.65 -23.03
N ARG A 59 0.63 -1.48 -23.17
CA ARG A 59 1.96 -1.37 -23.80
C ARG A 59 2.98 -2.21 -23.03
N LEU A 60 2.97 -2.14 -21.70
CA LEU A 60 3.87 -2.90 -20.84
C LEU A 60 3.64 -4.42 -20.94
N ILE A 61 2.38 -4.87 -20.97
CA ILE A 61 2.01 -6.28 -21.23
C ILE A 61 2.56 -6.75 -22.59
N ILE A 62 2.35 -5.96 -23.65
CA ILE A 62 2.80 -6.31 -25.01
C ILE A 62 4.34 -6.37 -25.08
N THR A 63 5.05 -5.40 -24.50
CA THR A 63 6.51 -5.38 -24.46
C THR A 63 7.04 -6.62 -23.75
N LYS A 64 6.51 -6.93 -22.56
CA LYS A 64 6.95 -8.10 -21.77
C LYS A 64 6.69 -9.43 -22.48
N ARG A 65 5.57 -9.57 -23.21
CA ARG A 65 5.31 -10.76 -24.05
C ARG A 65 6.36 -10.95 -25.15
N LYS A 66 6.88 -9.86 -25.73
CA LYS A 66 7.91 -9.95 -26.78
C LYS A 66 9.27 -10.36 -26.20
N GLU A 67 9.57 -9.92 -24.98
CA GLU A 67 10.82 -10.21 -24.25
C GLU A 67 10.85 -11.63 -23.65
N GLN A 68 9.69 -12.28 -23.52
CA GLN A 68 9.53 -13.62 -22.92
C GLN A 68 10.33 -14.73 -23.64
N ASN A 69 10.77 -14.49 -24.89
CA ASN A 69 11.59 -15.42 -25.66
C ASN A 69 13.11 -15.39 -25.34
N THR A 70 13.58 -14.49 -24.48
CA THR A 70 15.04 -14.23 -24.29
C THR A 70 15.60 -14.46 -22.88
N ALA A 71 14.84 -15.07 -21.97
CA ALA A 71 15.25 -15.52 -20.62
C ALA A 71 15.66 -14.42 -19.61
N VAL A 72 14.87 -14.28 -18.55
CA VAL A 72 15.15 -14.55 -17.11
C VAL A 72 13.89 -14.11 -16.35
N ARG A 73 13.34 -15.00 -15.51
CA ARG A 73 12.01 -14.93 -14.91
C ARG A 73 12.07 -14.41 -13.48
N GLU A 74 11.80 -13.14 -13.24
CA GLU A 74 11.82 -12.61 -11.86
C GLU A 74 10.71 -11.60 -11.52
N ASP A 75 10.05 -10.97 -12.49
CA ASP A 75 8.99 -10.00 -12.17
C ASP A 75 7.58 -10.62 -12.03
N ILE A 76 6.76 -10.00 -11.19
CA ILE A 76 5.38 -10.43 -10.89
C ILE A 76 4.53 -10.58 -12.16
N LEU A 77 4.71 -9.68 -13.14
CA LEU A 77 3.97 -9.73 -14.40
C LEU A 77 4.34 -10.96 -15.23
N SER A 78 5.60 -11.33 -15.27
CA SER A 78 6.10 -12.53 -15.95
C SER A 78 5.45 -13.78 -15.35
N ARG A 79 5.25 -13.83 -14.03
CA ARG A 79 4.52 -14.93 -13.36
C ARG A 79 3.05 -14.98 -13.78
N PHE A 80 2.37 -13.84 -13.86
CA PHE A 80 0.98 -13.79 -14.33
C PHE A 80 0.84 -14.14 -15.82
N LEU A 81 1.82 -13.79 -16.65
CA LEU A 81 1.84 -14.18 -18.06
C LEU A 81 2.00 -15.69 -18.25
N VAL A 82 2.81 -16.35 -17.42
CA VAL A 82 2.91 -17.83 -17.41
C VAL A 82 1.61 -18.46 -16.94
N GLU A 83 0.96 -17.92 -15.92
CA GLU A 83 -0.30 -18.48 -15.44
C GLU A 83 -1.42 -18.36 -16.47
N ARG A 84 -1.39 -17.30 -17.30
CA ARG A 84 -2.28 -17.16 -18.46
C ARG A 84 -2.10 -18.26 -19.50
N GLU A 85 -0.90 -18.78 -19.70
CA GLU A 85 -0.67 -19.88 -20.65
C GLU A 85 -1.44 -21.14 -20.24
N LYS A 86 -1.71 -21.32 -18.94
CA LYS A 86 -2.48 -22.45 -18.40
C LYS A 86 -3.99 -22.26 -18.49
N ASP A 87 -4.47 -21.02 -18.35
CA ASP A 87 -5.90 -20.68 -18.40
C ASP A 87 -6.14 -19.34 -19.13
N PRO A 88 -6.15 -19.36 -20.48
CA PRO A 88 -6.21 -18.15 -21.29
C PRO A 88 -7.59 -17.47 -21.28
N GLU A 89 -8.67 -18.20 -20.98
CA GLU A 89 -10.02 -17.61 -20.91
C GLU A 89 -10.21 -16.82 -19.62
N ARG A 90 -9.73 -17.35 -18.49
CA ARG A 90 -9.83 -16.69 -17.19
C ARG A 90 -8.85 -15.52 -17.06
N MET A 91 -7.62 -15.68 -17.55
CA MET A 91 -6.53 -14.72 -17.40
C MET A 91 -6.39 -13.82 -18.63
N ASN A 92 -7.50 -13.19 -19.05
CA ASN A 92 -7.51 -12.31 -20.21
C ASN A 92 -6.72 -11.00 -19.98
N ASP A 93 -6.48 -10.23 -21.05
CA ASP A 93 -5.65 -9.02 -20.99
C ASP A 93 -6.25 -7.93 -20.09
N LYS A 94 -7.58 -7.89 -19.96
CA LYS A 94 -8.27 -6.99 -19.04
C LYS A 94 -7.98 -7.39 -17.59
N TYR A 95 -8.06 -8.67 -17.25
CA TYR A 95 -7.77 -9.17 -15.92
C TYR A 95 -6.31 -8.90 -15.53
N LEU A 96 -5.35 -9.12 -16.44
CA LEU A 96 -3.95 -8.75 -16.22
C LEU A 96 -3.77 -7.25 -15.97
N ARG A 97 -4.44 -6.41 -16.77
CA ARG A 97 -4.43 -4.95 -16.59
C ARG A 97 -4.96 -4.57 -15.20
N ASP A 98 -6.05 -5.19 -14.78
CA ASP A 98 -6.71 -4.90 -13.49
C ASP A 98 -5.82 -5.30 -12.30
N ILE A 99 -5.13 -6.43 -12.39
CA ILE A 99 -4.14 -6.86 -11.40
C ILE A 99 -2.97 -5.88 -11.31
N ILE A 100 -2.34 -5.54 -12.45
CA ILE A 100 -1.17 -4.65 -12.48
C ILE A 100 -1.55 -3.31 -11.84
N LEU A 101 -2.73 -2.80 -12.15
CA LEU A 101 -3.18 -1.52 -11.59
C LEU A 101 -3.53 -1.59 -10.12
N SER A 102 -4.10 -2.70 -9.67
CA SER A 102 -4.30 -2.92 -8.24
C SER A 102 -2.98 -2.84 -7.48
N PHE A 103 -1.92 -3.48 -7.97
CA PHE A 103 -0.59 -3.39 -7.36
C PHE A 103 0.01 -1.99 -7.43
N MET A 104 -0.07 -1.31 -8.57
CA MET A 104 0.45 0.06 -8.72
C MET A 104 -0.24 1.03 -7.76
N ILE A 105 -1.57 0.96 -7.64
CA ILE A 105 -2.33 1.84 -6.75
C ILE A 105 -2.04 1.51 -5.29
N ALA A 106 -2.08 0.21 -4.93
CA ALA A 106 -1.86 -0.24 -3.57
C ALA A 106 -0.46 0.11 -3.05
N GLY A 107 0.58 -0.04 -3.88
CA GLY A 107 1.97 0.16 -3.46
C GLY A 107 2.48 1.60 -3.58
N LYS A 108 1.97 2.40 -4.53
CA LYS A 108 2.59 3.71 -4.83
C LYS A 108 2.33 4.75 -3.75
N ASP A 109 1.06 5.01 -3.46
CA ASP A 109 0.69 6.13 -2.59
C ASP A 109 0.89 5.80 -1.11
N THR A 110 0.65 4.55 -0.72
CA THR A 110 0.87 4.08 0.66
C THR A 110 2.36 4.11 1.03
N THR A 111 3.23 3.55 0.19
CA THR A 111 4.69 3.55 0.42
C THR A 111 5.24 4.97 0.42
N ALA A 112 4.80 5.83 -0.51
CA ALA A 112 5.23 7.22 -0.55
C ALA A 112 4.85 7.98 0.74
N ALA A 113 3.62 7.77 1.24
CA ALA A 113 3.17 8.37 2.50
C ALA A 113 3.98 7.85 3.70
N SER A 114 4.17 6.53 3.80
CA SER A 114 4.94 5.90 4.88
C SER A 114 6.39 6.38 4.91
N LEU A 115 7.06 6.42 3.76
CA LEU A 115 8.44 6.92 3.65
C LEU A 115 8.54 8.41 3.99
N SER A 116 7.56 9.23 3.58
CA SER A 116 7.56 10.65 3.90
C SER A 116 7.49 10.89 5.41
N TRP A 117 6.59 10.16 6.10
CA TRP A 117 6.51 10.22 7.56
C TRP A 117 7.75 9.65 8.23
N PHE A 118 8.30 8.54 7.73
CA PHE A 118 9.51 7.93 8.28
C PHE A 118 10.68 8.92 8.26
N LEU A 119 10.95 9.53 7.11
CA LEU A 119 12.01 10.55 6.98
C LEU A 119 11.74 11.76 7.88
N TYR A 120 10.49 12.21 7.98
CA TYR A 120 10.11 13.28 8.90
C TYR A 120 10.42 12.92 10.38
N MET A 121 10.08 11.70 10.79
CA MET A 121 10.35 11.21 12.15
C MET A 121 11.84 11.09 12.43
N LEU A 122 12.65 10.68 11.45
CA LEU A 122 14.10 10.67 11.59
C LEU A 122 14.67 12.09 11.76
N CYS A 123 14.22 13.06 10.96
CA CYS A 123 14.63 14.46 11.11
C CYS A 123 14.29 15.05 12.48
N LYS A 124 13.21 14.58 13.12
CA LYS A 124 12.79 14.98 14.47
C LYS A 124 13.55 14.25 15.58
N ASN A 125 14.17 13.10 15.29
CA ASN A 125 14.80 12.23 16.28
C ASN A 125 16.25 11.86 15.86
N PRO A 126 17.21 12.78 15.99
CA PRO A 126 18.59 12.56 15.54
C PRO A 126 19.28 11.34 16.16
N LEU A 127 18.97 11.01 17.43
CA LEU A 127 19.51 9.83 18.11
C LEU A 127 19.01 8.52 17.48
N VAL A 128 17.76 8.49 17.02
CA VAL A 128 17.21 7.32 16.30
C VAL A 128 17.88 7.19 14.95
N GLN A 129 18.05 8.30 14.22
CA GLN A 129 18.76 8.33 12.96
C GLN A 129 20.20 7.81 13.11
N GLU A 130 20.93 8.26 14.13
CA GLU A 130 22.30 7.80 14.37
C GLU A 130 22.38 6.30 14.63
N LYS A 131 21.45 5.74 15.40
CA LYS A 131 21.36 4.29 15.65
C LYS A 131 21.11 3.51 14.36
N ILE A 132 20.19 3.96 13.51
CA ILE A 132 19.91 3.33 12.20
C ILE A 132 21.14 3.39 11.30
N VAL A 133 21.80 4.54 11.22
CA VAL A 133 23.03 4.67 10.39
C VAL A 133 24.14 3.76 10.90
N ARG A 134 24.27 3.61 12.22
CA ARG A 134 25.23 2.68 12.82
C ARG A 134 24.88 1.23 12.48
N GLU A 135 23.63 0.83 12.66
CA GLU A 135 23.16 -0.51 12.29
C GLU A 135 23.43 -0.84 10.82
N ILE A 136 23.06 0.06 9.89
CA ILE A 136 23.31 -0.14 8.46
C ILE A 136 24.81 -0.26 8.18
N ARG A 137 25.66 0.56 8.83
CA ARG A 137 27.12 0.44 8.66
C ARG A 137 27.64 -0.88 9.20
N ASP A 138 27.19 -1.33 10.37
CA ASP A 138 27.68 -2.55 10.99
C ASP A 138 27.29 -3.77 10.13
N VAL A 139 26.06 -3.80 9.60
CA VAL A 139 25.55 -4.85 8.71
C VAL A 139 26.22 -4.80 7.32
N THR A 140 26.53 -3.62 6.76
CA THR A 140 27.14 -3.55 5.43
C THR A 140 28.68 -3.64 5.47
N SER A 141 29.34 -3.24 6.55
CA SER A 141 30.82 -3.29 6.66
C SER A 141 31.35 -4.69 6.94
N SER A 142 30.51 -5.61 7.42
CA SER A 142 30.83 -7.05 7.45
C SER A 142 30.97 -7.66 6.05
N HIS A 143 30.48 -6.97 4.99
CA HIS A 143 30.43 -7.42 3.59
C HIS A 143 31.37 -6.63 2.65
N GLU A 144 32.59 -6.31 3.11
CA GLU A 144 33.69 -5.57 2.41
C GLU A 144 33.66 -4.04 2.56
N GLU A 145 34.84 -3.47 2.84
CA GLU A 145 35.13 -2.03 2.94
C GLU A 145 34.97 -1.32 1.58
N THR A 146 33.74 -1.15 1.12
CA THR A 146 33.46 -0.33 -0.06
C THR A 146 33.14 1.10 0.37
N THR A 147 34.06 2.02 0.07
CA THR A 147 33.95 3.45 0.36
C THR A 147 32.98 4.20 -0.56
N ASP A 148 32.27 3.49 -1.44
CA ASP A 148 31.28 4.04 -2.37
C ASP A 148 29.86 3.66 -1.92
N VAL A 149 29.00 4.67 -1.74
CA VAL A 149 27.57 4.52 -1.39
C VAL A 149 26.85 3.59 -2.37
N LYS A 150 27.33 3.53 -3.62
CA LYS A 150 26.73 2.71 -4.67
C LYS A 150 27.03 1.21 -4.49
N GLY A 151 28.25 0.85 -4.10
CA GLY A 151 28.63 -0.54 -3.81
C GLY A 151 27.97 -1.06 -2.53
N SER A 152 27.78 -0.19 -1.54
CA SER A 152 27.10 -0.51 -0.29
C SER A 152 25.61 -0.89 -0.49
N VAL A 153 24.92 -0.31 -1.49
CA VAL A 153 23.52 -0.68 -1.81
C VAL A 153 23.44 -1.98 -2.63
N GLU A 154 24.45 -2.26 -3.45
CA GLU A 154 24.53 -3.50 -4.25
C GLU A 154 24.82 -4.73 -3.37
N ASN A 155 25.33 -4.54 -2.15
CA ASN A 155 25.63 -5.59 -1.17
C ASN A 155 24.51 -5.81 -0.13
N ILE A 156 23.32 -5.20 -0.28
CA ILE A 156 22.18 -5.46 0.61
C ILE A 156 21.43 -6.69 0.09
N ASP A 157 21.67 -7.84 0.69
CA ASP A 157 20.93 -9.08 0.47
C ASP A 157 19.79 -9.27 1.50
N GLU A 158 19.07 -10.39 1.39
CA GLU A 158 17.94 -10.71 2.26
C GLU A 158 18.40 -10.92 3.71
N GLU A 159 19.56 -11.55 3.88
CA GLU A 159 20.22 -11.76 5.16
C GLU A 159 20.58 -10.43 5.84
N ALA A 160 21.16 -9.47 5.11
CA ALA A 160 21.45 -8.14 5.62
C ALA A 160 20.18 -7.40 6.06
N LEU A 161 19.07 -7.51 5.31
CA LEU A 161 17.80 -6.90 5.71
C LEU A 161 17.24 -7.52 7.00
N ASP A 162 17.38 -8.83 7.17
CA ASP A 162 17.00 -9.54 8.38
C ASP A 162 17.85 -9.12 9.59
N GLU A 163 19.05 -8.56 9.41
CA GLU A 163 19.85 -8.03 10.51
C GLU A 163 19.48 -6.58 10.92
N MET A 164 18.76 -5.83 10.08
CA MET A 164 18.37 -4.43 10.33
C MET A 164 17.15 -4.28 11.26
N GLN A 165 17.28 -4.83 12.47
CA GLN A 165 16.21 -4.94 13.48
C GLN A 165 15.71 -3.58 13.98
N TYR A 166 16.60 -2.63 14.21
CA TYR A 166 16.29 -1.28 14.71
C TYR A 166 15.64 -0.41 13.62
N LEU A 167 16.08 -0.53 12.37
CA LEU A 167 15.42 0.07 11.20
C LEU A 167 13.98 -0.44 11.08
N HIS A 168 13.76 -1.74 11.18
CA HIS A 168 12.42 -2.34 11.15
C HIS A 168 11.54 -1.85 12.31
N ALA A 169 12.12 -1.74 13.51
CA ALA A 169 11.44 -1.16 14.67
C ALA A 169 11.03 0.31 14.44
N ALA A 170 11.92 1.12 13.84
CA ALA A 170 11.64 2.54 13.56
C ALA A 170 10.57 2.73 12.47
N LEU A 171 10.57 1.88 11.45
CA LEU A 171 9.51 1.84 10.43
C LEU A 171 8.16 1.44 11.06
N SER A 172 8.14 0.41 11.91
CA SER A 172 6.92 -0.04 12.60
C SER A 172 6.36 1.05 13.52
N GLU A 173 7.23 1.74 14.27
CA GLU A 173 6.83 2.86 15.13
C GLU A 173 6.29 4.04 14.32
N THR A 174 6.85 4.29 13.13
CA THR A 174 6.34 5.32 12.22
C THR A 174 4.93 4.96 11.75
N LEU A 175 4.71 3.72 11.31
CA LEU A 175 3.40 3.25 10.85
C LEU A 175 2.36 3.20 11.97
N ARG A 176 2.79 3.05 13.24
CA ARG A 176 1.89 3.12 14.40
C ARG A 176 1.37 4.52 14.61
N LEU A 177 2.24 5.52 14.58
CA LEU A 177 1.87 6.93 14.79
C LEU A 177 1.25 7.56 13.54
N TYR A 178 1.70 7.17 12.35
CA TYR A 178 1.32 7.75 11.07
C TYR A 178 1.07 6.65 10.02
N PRO A 179 -0.01 5.86 10.19
CA PRO A 179 -0.39 4.86 9.20
C PRO A 179 -0.74 5.49 7.85
N ALA A 180 -0.36 4.83 6.75
CA ALA A 180 -0.69 5.28 5.39
C ALA A 180 -2.21 5.36 5.14
N VAL A 181 -2.98 4.48 5.80
CA VAL A 181 -4.45 4.46 5.77
C VAL A 181 -4.97 4.63 7.20
N PRO A 182 -5.26 5.88 7.64
CA PRO A 182 -5.55 6.19 9.04
C PRO A 182 -6.97 5.85 9.49
N VAL A 183 -7.89 5.65 8.55
CA VAL A 183 -9.30 5.30 8.79
C VAL A 183 -9.70 4.24 7.80
N ASP A 184 -10.33 3.18 8.28
CA ASP A 184 -10.97 2.18 7.44
C ASP A 184 -12.42 1.99 7.89
N THR A 185 -13.28 1.62 6.93
CA THR A 185 -14.73 1.59 7.08
C THR A 185 -15.29 0.26 6.59
N ARG A 186 -16.25 -0.29 7.32
CA ARG A 186 -17.07 -1.43 6.90
C ARG A 186 -18.54 -1.03 6.95
N CYS A 187 -19.34 -1.49 6.00
CA CYS A 187 -20.79 -1.29 6.02
C CYS A 187 -21.44 -2.59 6.46
N ALA A 188 -22.34 -2.53 7.45
CA ALA A 188 -23.05 -3.69 7.94
C ALA A 188 -24.03 -4.20 6.89
N GLU A 189 -23.82 -5.43 6.40
CA GLU A 189 -24.72 -6.04 5.42
C GLU A 189 -26.04 -6.50 6.05
N ASN A 190 -25.99 -6.91 7.31
CA ASN A 190 -27.11 -7.38 8.12
C ASN A 190 -27.07 -6.71 9.50
N ASP A 191 -28.20 -6.75 10.21
CA ASP A 191 -28.25 -6.36 11.61
C ASP A 191 -27.35 -7.29 12.44
N ASP A 192 -26.56 -6.73 13.35
CA ASP A 192 -25.62 -7.48 14.20
C ASP A 192 -25.49 -6.85 15.60
N VAL A 193 -24.86 -7.57 16.52
CA VAL A 193 -24.57 -7.13 17.89
C VAL A 193 -23.08 -7.32 18.17
N LEU A 194 -22.38 -6.21 18.44
CA LEU A 194 -20.97 -6.21 18.79
C LEU A 194 -20.72 -6.94 20.12
N PRO A 195 -19.48 -7.40 20.40
CA PRO A 195 -19.15 -8.13 21.63
C PRO A 195 -19.48 -7.40 22.95
N ASP A 196 -19.60 -6.07 22.91
CA ASP A 196 -19.97 -5.22 24.04
C ASP A 196 -21.50 -4.99 24.18
N GLY A 197 -22.30 -5.60 23.30
CA GLY A 197 -23.76 -5.53 23.27
C GLY A 197 -24.33 -4.41 22.41
N HIS A 198 -23.51 -3.57 21.76
CA HIS A 198 -24.00 -2.52 20.87
C HIS A 198 -24.62 -3.12 19.60
N ARG A 199 -25.81 -2.64 19.24
CA ARG A 199 -26.52 -3.08 18.04
C ARG A 199 -26.09 -2.25 16.83
N VAL A 200 -25.73 -2.92 15.74
CA VAL A 200 -25.44 -2.32 14.44
C VAL A 200 -26.56 -2.74 13.49
N LYS A 201 -27.14 -1.79 12.76
CA LYS A 201 -28.18 -2.09 11.78
C LYS A 201 -27.59 -2.25 10.40
N ARG A 202 -28.28 -3.00 9.55
CA ARG A 202 -27.99 -3.06 8.11
C ARG A 202 -27.88 -1.64 7.54
N GLY A 203 -26.78 -1.38 6.84
CA GLY A 203 -26.44 -0.10 6.24
C GLY A 203 -25.63 0.84 7.13
N ASP A 204 -25.43 0.52 8.41
CA ASP A 204 -24.57 1.31 9.29
C ASP A 204 -23.10 1.16 8.88
N ASN A 205 -22.37 2.27 8.90
CA ASN A 205 -20.92 2.28 8.69
C ASN A 205 -20.20 2.15 10.04
N VAL A 206 -19.35 1.14 10.16
CA VAL A 206 -18.44 0.91 11.28
C VAL A 206 -17.05 1.38 10.87
N TYR A 207 -16.51 2.34 11.61
CA TYR A 207 -15.19 2.91 11.38
C TYR A 207 -14.22 2.42 12.44
N TYR A 208 -13.00 2.09 12.01
CA TYR A 208 -11.89 1.96 12.94
C TYR A 208 -10.75 2.88 12.49
N ILE A 209 -10.20 3.62 13.46
CA ILE A 209 -9.28 4.72 13.23
C ILE A 209 -7.91 4.29 13.74
N SER A 210 -7.10 3.69 12.86
CA SER A 210 -5.76 3.19 13.17
C SER A 210 -4.86 4.29 13.73
N TYR A 211 -4.98 5.51 13.22
CA TYR A 211 -4.25 6.67 13.71
C TYR A 211 -4.54 6.95 15.20
N ALA A 212 -5.82 6.94 15.60
CA ALA A 212 -6.22 7.20 16.97
C ALA A 212 -5.85 6.03 17.90
N ILE A 213 -6.09 4.80 17.44
CA ILE A 213 -5.71 3.58 18.18
C ILE A 213 -4.20 3.54 18.42
N GLY A 214 -3.41 4.00 17.44
CA GLY A 214 -1.97 4.15 17.52
C GLY A 214 -1.54 5.01 18.71
N THR A 215 -2.27 6.06 19.09
CA THR A 215 -1.88 6.99 20.17
C THR A 215 -2.68 6.80 21.47
N MET A 216 -3.57 5.80 21.56
CA MET A 216 -4.35 5.54 22.77
C MET A 216 -3.47 5.06 23.93
N THR A 217 -3.44 5.82 25.01
CA THR A 217 -2.66 5.49 26.23
C THR A 217 -3.12 4.22 26.91
N TYR A 218 -4.41 3.87 26.80
CA TYR A 218 -4.94 2.59 27.29
C TYR A 218 -4.31 1.37 26.59
N ILE A 219 -3.89 1.52 25.33
CA ILE A 219 -3.33 0.43 24.51
C ILE A 219 -1.81 0.47 24.51
N TRP A 220 -1.22 1.65 24.37
CA TRP A 220 0.22 1.87 24.16
C TRP A 220 0.96 2.43 25.38
N GLY A 221 0.26 2.62 26.50
CA GLY A 221 0.80 3.16 27.76
C GLY A 221 0.93 4.68 27.75
N GLN A 222 1.52 5.23 28.82
CA GLN A 222 1.65 6.70 28.98
C GLN A 222 2.50 7.36 27.88
N GLN A 223 3.45 6.62 27.31
CA GLN A 223 4.33 7.08 26.24
C GLN A 223 3.76 6.80 24.84
N ALA A 224 2.43 6.78 24.67
CA ALA A 224 1.80 6.41 23.41
C ALA A 224 2.10 7.39 22.28
N GLU A 225 2.21 8.68 22.58
CA GLU A 225 2.49 9.72 21.57
C GLU A 225 3.98 9.88 21.27
N GLU A 226 4.85 9.31 22.09
CA GLU A 226 6.29 9.35 21.88
C GLU A 226 6.70 8.40 20.74
N PHE A 227 7.62 8.86 19.89
CA PHE A 227 8.27 8.03 18.89
C PHE A 227 9.40 7.24 19.53
N LYS A 228 9.14 5.98 19.86
CA LYS A 228 10.05 5.10 20.60
C LYS A 228 10.20 3.74 19.90
N PRO A 229 11.11 3.63 18.92
CA PRO A 229 11.39 2.36 18.24
C PRO A 229 11.71 1.21 19.20
N GLU A 230 12.32 1.51 20.36
CA GLU A 230 12.67 0.52 21.39
C GLU A 230 11.47 -0.28 21.91
N ARG A 231 10.24 0.18 21.68
CA ARG A 231 9.01 -0.55 22.02
C ARG A 231 8.87 -1.86 21.26
N TRP A 232 9.42 -1.91 20.05
CA TRP A 232 9.37 -3.07 19.17
C TRP A 232 10.55 -4.01 19.38
N LEU A 233 11.42 -3.74 20.37
CA LEU A 233 12.66 -4.49 20.56
C LEU A 233 12.65 -5.21 21.90
N LYS A 234 13.08 -6.46 21.88
CA LYS A 234 13.40 -7.24 23.08
C LYS A 234 14.80 -7.79 22.91
N ASP A 235 15.71 -7.40 23.80
CA ASP A 235 17.13 -7.79 23.76
C ASP A 235 17.81 -7.47 22.41
N GLY A 236 17.39 -6.36 21.77
CA GLY A 236 17.90 -5.92 20.46
C GLY A 236 17.21 -6.57 19.25
N VAL A 237 16.32 -7.53 19.46
CA VAL A 237 15.60 -8.25 18.39
C VAL A 237 14.19 -7.68 18.24
N PHE A 238 13.76 -7.44 17.01
CA PHE A 238 12.42 -7.01 16.66
C PHE A 238 11.39 -8.03 17.10
N GLN A 239 10.33 -7.55 17.74
CA GLN A 239 9.19 -8.33 18.17
C GLN A 239 7.93 -7.67 17.61
N PRO A 240 7.23 -8.32 16.67
CA PRO A 240 5.98 -7.79 16.14
C PRO A 240 4.92 -7.76 17.24
N GLU A 241 4.16 -6.68 17.31
CA GLU A 241 2.98 -6.59 18.17
C GLU A 241 1.81 -7.38 17.59
N SER A 242 0.84 -7.68 18.46
CA SER A 242 -0.40 -8.33 18.03
C SER A 242 -1.04 -7.53 16.88
N PRO A 243 -1.49 -8.18 15.80
CA PRO A 243 -2.11 -7.48 14.69
C PRO A 243 -3.44 -6.80 15.09
N PHE A 244 -4.05 -7.19 16.20
CA PHE A 244 -5.22 -6.51 16.79
C PHE A 244 -4.87 -5.24 17.58
N LYS A 245 -3.60 -5.08 17.96
CA LYS A 245 -3.05 -3.90 18.63
C LYS A 245 -2.39 -2.95 17.64
N PHE A 246 -1.60 -3.50 16.72
CA PHE A 246 -0.98 -2.79 15.62
C PHE A 246 -1.71 -3.07 14.31
N ILE A 247 -2.70 -2.24 14.00
CA ILE A 247 -3.64 -2.44 12.89
C ILE A 247 -3.28 -1.65 11.62
N SER A 248 -2.06 -1.11 11.50
CA SER A 248 -1.67 -0.26 10.37
C SER A 248 -1.65 -0.98 9.02
N PHE A 249 -1.60 -2.31 9.02
CA PHE A 249 -1.73 -3.16 7.84
C PHE A 249 -3.13 -3.76 7.66
N HIS A 250 -4.06 -3.40 8.56
CA HIS A 250 -5.44 -3.88 8.62
C HIS A 250 -5.55 -5.40 8.81
N VAL A 251 -6.27 -5.84 9.83
CA VAL A 251 -6.58 -7.26 9.98
C VAL A 251 -7.81 -7.57 9.13
N CYS A 252 -7.60 -8.10 7.93
CA CYS A 252 -8.63 -8.86 7.25
C CYS A 252 -8.48 -10.33 7.65
N THR A 253 -9.25 -10.79 8.65
CA THR A 253 -9.48 -12.23 8.83
C THR A 253 -10.27 -12.75 7.64
N HIS A 254 -9.58 -13.21 6.60
CA HIS A 254 -10.14 -14.13 5.60
C HIS A 254 -10.25 -15.58 6.15
N SER A 255 -10.02 -15.79 7.45
CA SER A 255 -9.92 -17.10 8.10
C SER A 255 -11.16 -17.55 8.88
N LEU A 256 -12.32 -16.90 8.71
CA LEU A 256 -13.61 -17.48 9.10
C LEU A 256 -14.48 -17.65 7.85
N SER A 257 -14.75 -18.93 7.55
CA SER A 257 -15.58 -19.52 6.50
C SER A 257 -15.10 -19.45 5.03
N LEU A 258 -14.26 -20.42 4.67
CA LEU A 258 -14.40 -21.18 3.41
C LEU A 258 -15.70 -22.03 3.45
N SER A 259 -16.85 -21.36 3.53
CA SER A 259 -18.15 -21.93 3.20
C SER A 259 -19.05 -20.79 2.71
N LEU A 260 -19.10 -20.67 1.38
CA LEU A 260 -19.95 -19.83 0.52
C LEU A 260 -21.37 -19.57 1.09
N PRO A 261 -22.02 -18.42 0.77
CA PRO A 261 -22.12 -17.90 -0.60
C PRO A 261 -21.70 -16.42 -0.80
N ASP A 262 -20.93 -16.22 -1.87
CA ASP A 262 -20.90 -15.04 -2.73
C ASP A 262 -20.96 -13.65 -2.09
N VAL A 263 -19.91 -13.28 -1.34
CA VAL A 263 -19.51 -11.87 -1.25
C VAL A 263 -18.48 -11.61 -2.35
N VAL A 264 -18.98 -11.47 -3.56
CA VAL A 264 -18.26 -10.73 -4.60
C VAL A 264 -18.35 -9.26 -4.20
N VAL A 265 -17.36 -8.77 -3.43
CA VAL A 265 -17.03 -7.35 -3.55
C VAL A 265 -16.61 -7.18 -4.99
N LYS A 266 -17.54 -6.70 -5.83
CA LYS A 266 -17.24 -6.47 -7.23
C LYS A 266 -16.04 -5.53 -7.26
N SER A 267 -14.94 -6.01 -7.83
CA SER A 267 -13.79 -5.16 -8.13
C SER A 267 -14.19 -3.95 -8.97
N GLU A 268 -15.37 -3.97 -9.60
CA GLU A 268 -15.98 -2.86 -10.33
C GLU A 268 -16.30 -1.63 -9.47
N ASP A 269 -16.36 -1.73 -8.13
CA ASP A 269 -16.61 -0.57 -7.27
C ASP A 269 -15.32 0.13 -6.78
N PHE A 270 -14.15 -0.50 -6.98
CA PHE A 270 -12.83 0.07 -6.66
C PHE A 270 -11.91 0.24 -7.87
N LEU A 271 -12.17 -0.49 -8.95
CA LEU A 271 -11.55 -0.30 -10.25
C LEU A 271 -12.61 0.24 -11.20
N PHE A 272 -12.30 1.41 -11.77
CA PHE A 272 -13.04 2.23 -12.77
C PHE A 272 -13.91 3.36 -12.23
#